data_AF-A0A845ZQN6-F1
#
_entry.id   AF-A0A845ZQN6-F1
#
_cell.length_a   1.000
_cell.length_b   1.000
_cell.length_c   1.000
_cell.angle_alpha   90.00
_cell.angle_beta   90.00
_cell.angle_gamma   90.00
#
_symmetry.space_group_name_H-M   'P 1'
#
loop_
_entity.id
_entity.type
_entity.pdbx_description
1 polymer ?
#
loop_
_entity_poly.entity_id
_entity_poly.type
_entity_poly.pdbx_seq_one_letter_code
_entity_poly.pdbx_strand_id
1 'polypeptide(L)' 'MAVPYSYDLRKKVISAIDDGMVKTQASRLLKISRNTIDIWLKKRN' A
#
# COMPACT_ATOMS: atom_id res chain seq x y z
N MET A 1 -16.05 0.34 -13.63
CA MET A 1 -15.46 1.24 -12.62
C MET A 1 -14.81 0.38 -11.55
N ALA A 2 -13.49 0.49 -11.36
CA ALA A 2 -12.84 -0.19 -10.23
C ALA A 2 -13.16 0.59 -8.95
N VAL A 3 -13.64 -0.09 -7.92
CA VAL A 3 -13.87 0.54 -6.62
C VAL A 3 -12.51 1.00 -6.07
N PRO A 4 -12.34 2.28 -5.72
CA PRO A 4 -11.09 2.75 -5.12
C PRO A 4 -10.87 2.00 -3.80
N TYR A 5 -9.62 1.60 -3.55
CA TYR A 5 -9.23 1.05 -2.27
C TYR A 5 -9.57 2.03 -1.14
N SER A 6 -9.97 1.50 0.02
CA SER A 6 -10.29 2.35 1.17
C SER A 6 -9.08 3.14 1.63
N TYR A 7 -9.34 4.35 2.13
CA TYR A 7 -8.29 5.22 2.66
C TYR A 7 -7.59 4.60 3.86
N ASP A 8 -8.33 3.88 4.70
CA ASP A 8 -7.79 3.12 5.83
C ASP A 8 -6.81 2.03 5.39
N LEU A 9 -7.11 1.32 4.30
CA LEU A 9 -6.22 0.31 3.75
C LEU A 9 -4.92 0.96 3.26
N ARG A 10 -5.01 2.07 2.53
CA ARG A 10 -3.82 2.83 2.10
C ARG A 10 -2.97 3.27 3.28
N LYS A 11 -3.57 3.85 4.32
CA LYS A 11 -2.86 4.26 5.54
C LYS A 11 -2.17 3.09 6.24
N LYS A 12 -2.86 1.96 6.39
CA LYS A 12 -2.31 0.75 7.02
C LYS A 12 -1.10 0.23 6.25
N VAL A 13 -1.17 0.23 4.92
CA VAL A 13 -0.07 -0.22 4.04
C VAL A 13 1.13 0.70 4.17
N ILE A 14 0.92 2.01 4.10
CA ILE A 14 2.00 2.99 4.23
C ILE A 14 2.64 2.90 5.61
N SER A 15 1.84 2.85 6.69
CA SER A 15 2.33 2.73 8.06
C SER A 15 3.13 1.45 8.27
N ALA A 16 2.71 0.32 7.72
CA ALA A 16 3.46 -0.93 7.83
C ALA A 16 4.82 -0.82 7.11
N ILE A 17 4.87 -0.13 5.96
CA ILE A 17 6.12 0.08 5.22
C ILE A 17 7.05 1.05 5.97
N ASP A 18 6.51 2.12 6.56
CA ASP A 18 7.28 3.05 7.40
C ASP A 18 7.83 2.37 8.67
N ASP A 19 7.15 1.35 9.20
CA ASP A 19 7.61 0.50 10.32
C ASP A 19 8.72 -0.49 9.91
N GLY A 20 9.10 -0.53 8.62
CA GLY A 20 10.17 -1.38 8.09
C GLY A 20 9.69 -2.59 7.29
N MET A 21 8.38 -2.76 7.05
CA MET A 21 7.88 -3.84 6.19
C MET A 21 8.28 -3.61 4.73
N VAL A 22 8.85 -4.62 4.08
CA VAL A 22 9.18 -4.52 2.65
C VAL A 22 7.93 -4.58 1.78
N LYS A 23 7.92 -3.83 0.68
CA LYS A 23 6.78 -3.75 -0.27
C LYS A 23 6.29 -5.12 -0.74
N THR A 24 7.21 -6.06 -0.94
CA THR A 24 6.89 -7.44 -1.36
C THR A 24 6.10 -8.20 -0.28
N GLN A 25 6.43 -8.00 0.99
CA GLN A 25 5.67 -8.57 2.11
C GLN A 25 4.29 -7.92 2.20
N ALA A 26 4.21 -6.59 2.16
CA ALA A 26 2.93 -5.87 2.18
C ALA A 26 2.00 -6.30 1.04
N SER A 27 2.55 -6.48 -0.17
CA SER A 27 1.81 -6.98 -1.33
C SER A 27 1.25 -8.38 -1.12
N ARG A 28 2.04 -9.31 -0.55
CA ARG A 28 1.59 -10.68 -0.25
C ARG A 28 0.56 -10.73 0.87
N LEU A 29 0.79 -9.99 1.95
CA LEU A 29 -0.07 -9.97 3.13
C LEU A 29 -1.44 -9.34 2.85
N LEU A 30 -1.46 -8.22 2.10
CA LEU A 30 -2.66 -7.44 1.87
C LEU A 30 -3.29 -7.72 0.51
N LYS A 31 -2.68 -8.60 -0.30
CA LYS A 31 -3.11 -8.95 -1.67
C LYS A 31 -3.26 -7.73 -2.57
N ILE A 32 -2.40 -6.73 -2.38
CA ILE A 32 -2.36 -5.51 -3.17
C ILE A 32 -1.18 -5.60 -4.13
N SER A 33 -1.34 -5.14 -5.37
CA SER A 33 -0.23 -5.13 -6.32
C SER A 33 0.89 -4.20 -5.84
N ARG A 34 2.15 -4.60 -6.05
CA ARG A 34 3.33 -3.75 -5.74
C ARG A 34 3.24 -2.39 -6.43
N ASN A 35 2.70 -2.35 -7.66
CA ASN A 35 2.50 -1.10 -8.40
C ASN A 35 1.53 -0.14 -7.69
N THR A 36 0.43 -0.65 -7.13
CA THR A 36 -0.52 0.15 -6.35
C THR A 36 0.16 0.73 -5.10
N ILE A 37 0.97 -0.07 -4.41
CA ILE A 37 1.74 0.38 -3.25
C ILE A 37 2.73 1.48 -3.66
N ASP A 38 3.44 1.32 -4.79
CA ASP A 38 4.35 2.35 -5.32
C ASP A 38 3.64 3.66 -5.65
N ILE A 39 2.45 3.60 -6.25
CA ILE A 39 1.63 4.79 -6.52
C ILE A 39 1.27 5.51 -5.21
N TRP A 40 0.90 4.76 -4.16
CA TRP A 40 0.53 5.36 -2.88
C TRP A 40 1.69 6.00 -2.14
N LEU A 41 2.88 5.41 -2.24
CA LEU A 41 4.11 5.97 -1.70
C LEU A 41 4.52 7.23 -2.47
N LYS A 42 4.39 7.23 -3.81
CA LYS A 42 4.67 8.41 -4.64
C LYS A 42 3.72 9.57 -4.33
N LYS A 43 2.43 9.28 -4.10
CA LYS A 43 1.39 10.26 -3.70
C LYS A 43 1.44 10.64 -2.21
N ARG A 44 2.53 10.33 -1.49
CA ARG A 44 2.75 10.82 -0.11
C ARG A 44 3.33 12.24 -0.11
N ASN A 45 4.06 12.60 -1.18
CA ASN A 45 4.39 13.97 -1.56
C ASN A 45 3.24 14.57 -2.38
#